data_AF-A0AAF0V8D4-F1
#
_entry.id   AF-A0AAF0V8D4-F1
#
_cell.length_a   1.000
_cell.length_b   1.000
_cell.length_c   1.000
_cell.angle_alpha   90.00
_cell.angle_beta   90.00
_cell.angle_gamma   90.00
#
_symmetry.space_group_name_H-M   'P 1'
#
loop_
_entity.id
_entity.type
_entity.pdbx_description
1 polymer ?
#
loop_
_entity_poly.entity_id
_entity_poly.type
_entity_poly.pdbx_seq_one_letter_code
_entity_poly.pdbx_strand_id
1 'polypeptide(L)'
;MQRPNYNLLNWDQHLDWSIQMARGKTIQAQIFKMVYSEITHALWNERNKRIFEKRSRTRDSIAKEIVYVICVRASPRLQEVVHSYMF
;
A
#
# COMPACT_ATOMS: atom_id res chain seq x y z
N MET A 1 -3.48 11.12 15.01
CA MET A 1 -3.27 9.69 14.71
C MET A 1 -1.82 9.35 15.02
N GLN A 2 -1.55 8.52 16.03
CA GLN A 2 -0.20 8.05 16.33
C GLN A 2 0.19 6.95 15.32
N ARG A 3 1.35 7.10 14.67
CA ARG A 3 1.89 6.11 13.74
C ARG A 3 2.44 4.92 14.53
N PRO A 4 2.11 3.67 14.19
CA PRO A 4 2.64 2.52 14.92
C PRO A 4 4.16 2.40 14.74
N ASN A 5 4.84 1.99 15.81
CA ASN A 5 6.28 1.71 15.80
C ASN A 5 6.54 0.34 15.15
N TYR A 6 7.04 0.34 13.92
CA TYR A 6 7.24 -0.85 13.10
C TYR A 6 8.29 -1.84 13.63
N ASN A 7 9.10 -1.46 14.63
CA ASN A 7 10.20 -2.31 15.13
C ASN A 7 9.78 -3.31 16.24
N LEU A 8 8.50 -3.35 16.65
CA LEU A 8 8.03 -4.19 17.77
C LEU A 8 6.70 -4.93 17.53
N LEU A 9 6.05 -4.81 16.36
CA LEU A 9 4.85 -5.59 16.09
C LEU A 9 5.23 -7.00 15.64
N ASN A 10 4.75 -8.02 16.35
CA ASN A 10 4.72 -9.37 15.79
C ASN A 10 3.81 -9.39 14.54
N TRP A 11 4.01 -10.36 13.65
CA TRP A 11 3.23 -10.43 12.40
C TRP A 11 1.72 -10.45 12.65
N ASP A 12 1.28 -11.15 13.70
CA ASP A 12 -0.14 -11.28 14.04
C ASP A 12 -0.76 -9.93 14.44
N GLN A 13 -0.05 -9.12 15.23
CA GLN A 13 -0.47 -7.77 15.62
C GLN A 13 -0.56 -6.86 14.39
N HIS A 14 0.37 -6.99 13.44
CA HIS A 14 0.33 -6.21 12.21
C HIS A 14 -0.86 -6.61 11.34
N LEU A 15 -1.14 -7.92 11.26
CA LEU A 15 -2.27 -8.45 10.54
C LEU A 15 -3.60 -7.98 11.17
N ASP A 16 -3.73 -8.09 12.50
CA ASP A 16 -4.90 -7.62 13.23
C ASP A 16 -5.14 -6.12 13.02
N TRP A 17 -4.10 -5.30 13.13
CA TRP A 17 -4.18 -3.87 12.85
C TRP A 17 -4.64 -3.60 11.42
N SER A 18 -4.08 -4.32 10.44
CA SER A 18 -4.44 -4.18 9.02
C SER A 18 -5.90 -4.57 8.76
N ILE A 19 -6.39 -5.62 9.41
CA ILE A 19 -7.80 -6.02 9.34
C ILE A 19 -8.70 -4.92 9.90
N GLN A 20 -8.34 -4.32 11.05
CA GLN A 20 -9.11 -3.23 11.63
C GLN A 20 -9.14 -2.00 10.72
N MET A 21 -8.01 -1.64 10.09
CA MET A 21 -7.95 -0.51 9.16
C MET A 21 -8.72 -0.75 7.86
N ALA A 22 -8.75 -2.00 7.38
CA ALA A 22 -9.48 -2.38 6.17
C ALA A 22 -11.00 -2.53 6.39
N ARG A 23 -11.46 -2.52 7.64
CA ARG A 23 -12.85 -2.84 8.02
C ARG A 23 -13.82 -1.76 7.55
N GLY A 24 -14.93 -2.21 6.95
CA GLY A 24 -16.03 -1.34 6.52
C GLY A 24 -15.86 -0.72 5.14
N LYS A 25 -16.64 0.35 4.90
CA LYS A 25 -16.78 1.03 3.60
C LYS A 25 -16.45 2.53 3.67
N THR A 26 -15.79 3.00 4.74
CA THR A 26 -15.33 4.39 4.81
C THR A 26 -14.31 4.66 3.70
N ILE A 27 -14.17 5.92 3.28
CA ILE A 27 -13.18 6.34 2.28
C ILE A 27 -11.78 5.89 2.71
N GLN A 28 -11.45 6.06 3.99
CA GLN A 28 -10.17 5.68 4.57
C GLN A 28 -9.92 4.17 4.49
N ALA A 29 -10.93 3.35 4.82
CA ALA A 29 -10.80 1.90 4.71
C ALA A 29 -10.67 1.45 3.23
N GLN A 30 -11.36 2.12 2.30
CA GLN A 30 -11.23 1.85 0.87
C GLN A 30 -9.84 2.19 0.33
N ILE A 31 -9.30 3.37 0.68
CA ILE A 31 -7.94 3.79 0.32
C ILE A 31 -6.92 2.85 0.95
N PHE A 32 -7.08 2.51 2.24
CA PHE A 32 -6.18 1.59 2.92
C PHE A 32 -6.11 0.24 2.21
N LYS A 33 -7.25 -0.36 1.88
CA LYS A 33 -7.30 -1.64 1.14
C LYS A 33 -6.55 -1.56 -0.18
N MET A 34 -6.77 -0.49 -0.94
CA MET A 34 -6.15 -0.28 -2.25
C MET A 34 -4.63 -0.12 -2.14
N VAL A 35 -4.17 0.75 -1.23
CA VAL A 35 -2.74 0.97 -0.98
C VAL A 35 -2.06 -0.30 -0.49
N TYR A 36 -2.67 -0.98 0.49
CA TYR A 36 -2.09 -2.15 1.13
C TYR A 36 -1.97 -3.33 0.15
N SER A 37 -2.96 -3.55 -0.72
CA SER A 37 -2.89 -4.58 -1.75
C SER A 37 -1.79 -4.30 -2.78
N GLU A 38 -1.66 -3.05 -3.25
CA GLU A 38 -0.63 -2.69 -4.21
C GLU A 38 0.79 -2.78 -3.63
N ILE A 39 1.00 -2.34 -2.38
CA ILE A 39 2.29 -2.48 -1.69
C ILE A 39 2.65 -3.96 -1.56
N THR A 40 1.72 -4.80 -1.10
CA THR A 40 1.96 -6.23 -0.91
C THR A 40 2.33 -6.90 -2.24
N HIS A 41 1.57 -6.59 -3.30
CA HIS A 41 1.83 -7.11 -4.64
C HIS A 41 3.19 -6.65 -5.19
N ALA A 42 3.52 -5.37 -5.04
CA ALA A 42 4.78 -4.81 -5.51
C ALA A 42 5.99 -5.41 -4.78
N LEU A 43 5.89 -5.62 -3.46
CA LEU A 43 6.93 -6.28 -2.66
C LEU A 43 7.13 -7.73 -3.08
N TRP A 44 6.04 -8.47 -3.29
CA TRP A 44 6.10 -9.85 -3.78
C TRP A 44 6.76 -9.93 -5.16
N ASN A 45 6.34 -9.08 -6.09
CA ASN A 45 6.90 -9.04 -7.44
C ASN A 45 8.40 -8.67 -7.42
N GLU A 46 8.78 -7.66 -6.63
CA GLU A 46 10.18 -7.25 -6.49
C GLU A 46 11.06 -8.34 -5.85
N ARG A 47 10.52 -9.09 -4.88
CA ARG A 47 11.22 -10.25 -4.32
C ARG A 47 11.45 -11.33 -5.38
N ASN A 48 10.43 -11.62 -6.19
CA ASN A 48 10.54 -12.63 -7.25
C ASN A 48 11.55 -12.22 -8.32
N LYS A 49 11.49 -10.97 -8.81
CA LYS A 49 12.46 -10.45 -9.79
C LYS A 49 13.89 -10.55 -9.29
N ARG A 50 14.13 -10.25 -8.01
CA ARG A 50 15.46 -10.39 -7.40
C ARG A 50 15.94 -11.83 -7.35
N ILE A 51 15.06 -12.77 -6.99
CA ILE A 51 15.42 -14.19 -6.86
C ILE A 51 15.67 -14.82 -8.24
N PHE A 52 14.73 -14.65 -9.16
CA PHE A 52 14.68 -15.40 -10.43
C PHE A 52 15.35 -14.67 -11.59
N GLU A 53 15.21 -13.34 -11.69
CA GLU A 53 15.75 -12.56 -12.81
C GLU A 53 17.06 -11.84 -12.48
N LYS A 54 17.48 -11.84 -11.21
CA LYS A 54 18.64 -11.06 -10.70
C LYS A 54 18.54 -9.57 -11.00
N ARG A 55 17.32 -9.06 -11.19
CA ARG A 55 17.04 -7.65 -11.42
C ARG A 55 16.46 -7.02 -10.16
N SER A 56 16.72 -5.75 -9.97
CA SER A 56 16.12 -4.97 -8.89
C SER A 56 15.69 -3.59 -9.39
N ARG A 57 14.61 -3.08 -8.83
CA ARG A 57 14.11 -1.73 -9.10
C ARG A 57 14.40 -0.83 -7.91
N THR A 58 14.48 0.47 -8.18
CA THR A 58 14.62 1.47 -7.11
C THR A 58 13.31 1.58 -6.33
N ARG A 59 13.43 1.94 -5.05
CA ARG A 59 12.26 2.19 -4.18
C ARG A 59 11.34 3.24 -4.78
N ASP A 60 11.92 4.30 -5.35
CA ASP A 60 11.17 5.39 -5.98
C ASP A 60 10.39 4.93 -7.20
N SER A 61 10.97 4.05 -8.02
CA SER A 61 10.27 3.48 -9.18
C SER A 61 9.06 2.67 -8.75
N ILE A 62 9.21 1.86 -7.70
CA ILE A 62 8.13 1.03 -7.16
C ILE A 62 7.05 1.93 -6.53
N ALA A 63 7.45 2.94 -5.75
CA ALA A 63 6.51 3.87 -5.14
C ALA A 63 5.69 4.64 -6.18
N LYS A 64 6.34 5.14 -7.24
CA LYS A 64 5.66 5.81 -8.36
C LYS A 64 4.66 4.89 -9.08
N GLU A 65 5.04 3.64 -9.32
CA GLU A 65 4.14 2.63 -9.92
C GLU A 65 2.91 2.40 -9.04
N ILE A 66 3.10 2.19 -7.73
CA ILE A 66 2.00 1.99 -6.78
C ILE A 66 1.05 3.20 -6.79
N VAL A 67 1.60 4.41 -6.70
CA VAL A 67 0.80 5.65 -6.72
C VAL A 67 0.01 5.76 -8.01
N TYR A 68 0.65 5.55 -9.16
CA TYR A 68 -0.01 5.59 -10.47
C TYR A 68 -1.19 4.61 -10.55
N VAL A 69 -0.97 3.37 -10.10
CA VAL A 69 -2.00 2.33 -10.11
C VAL A 69 -3.17 2.68 -9.21
N ILE A 70 -2.91 3.23 -8.01
CA ILE A 70 -3.96 3.70 -7.09
C ILE A 70 -4.77 4.83 -7.72
N CYS A 71 -4.13 5.83 -8.34
CA CYS A 71 -4.83 6.94 -9.01
C CYS A 71 -5.77 6.45 -10.11
N VAL A 72 -5.32 5.49 -10.92
CA VAL A 72 -6.10 4.92 -12.02
C VAL A 72 -7.27 4.07 -11.51
N ARG A 73 -7.10 3.37 -10.38
CA ARG A 73 -8.12 2.48 -9.79
C ARG A 73 -9.07 3.19 -8.82
N ALA A 74 -8.70 4.38 -8.33
CA ALA A 74 -9.53 5.17 -7.45
C ALA A 74 -10.81 5.63 -8.17
N SER A 75 -11.96 5.44 -7.52
CA SER A 75 -13.21 6.07 -7.97
C SER A 75 -13.09 7.60 -7.90
N PRO A 76 -13.92 8.38 -8.62
CA PRO A 76 -13.81 9.85 -8.62
C PRO A 76 -13.79 10.46 -7.21
N ARG A 77 -14.61 9.93 -6.30
CA ARG A 77 -14.67 10.33 -4.89
C ARG A 77 -13.39 10.00 -4.10
N LEU A 78 -12.69 8.94 -4.47
CA LEU A 78 -11.41 8.56 -3.85
C LEU A 78 -10.25 9.34 -4.47
N GLN A 79 -10.32 9.74 -5.74
CA GLN A 79 -9.29 10.52 -6.42
C GLN A 79 -9.06 11.88 -5.75
N GLU A 80 -10.13 12.59 -5.37
CA GLU A 80 -10.02 13.86 -4.63
C GLU A 80 -9.20 13.71 -3.35
N VAL A 81 -9.42 12.61 -2.63
CA VAL A 81 -8.75 12.32 -1.37
C VAL A 81 -7.32 11.83 -1.60
N VAL A 82 -7.10 10.95 -2.58
CA VAL A 82 -5.77 10.49 -2.96
C VAL A 82 -4.89 11.65 -3.43
N HIS A 83 -5.43 12.58 -4.23
CA HIS A 83 -4.70 13.78 -4.66
C HIS A 83 -4.34 14.69 -3.49
N SER A 84 -5.16 14.77 -2.44
CA SER A 84 -4.79 15.53 -1.23
C SER A 84 -3.63 14.92 -0.43
N TYR A 85 -3.32 13.64 -0.64
CA TYR A 85 -2.17 12.95 -0.03
C TYR A 85 -0.93 12.92 -0.94
N MET A 86 -1.10 13.24 -2.22
CA MET A 86 -0.02 13.29 -3.20
C MET A 86 0.43 14.74 -3.36
N PHE A 87 1.63 15.02 -2.84
CA PHE A 87 2.28 16.33 -2.90
C PHE A 87 2.50 16.83 -4.33
#